data_AF-K0INU7-F1
#
_entry.id   AF-K0INU7-F1
#
_cell.length_a   1.000
_cell.length_b   1.000
_cell.length_c   1.000
_cell.angle_alpha   90.00
_cell.angle_beta   90.00
_cell.angle_gamma   90.00
#
_symmetry.space_group_name_H-M   'P 1'
#
loop_
_entity.id
_entity.type
_entity.pdbx_description
1 polymer ?
#
loop_
_entity_poly.entity_id
_entity_poly.type
_entity_poly.pdbx_seq_one_letter_code
_entity_poly.pdbx_strand_id
1 'polypeptide(L)'
;MFSEQPGRTPFESHLERLKEPARTIMVDLRNFTRSLGTNVIEEVRPHRVVYAKTMNFRTFLDIEPAGDSLVLSIRYGRAAPPVTATIRTTQDAESVKKQIADAYSKIQ
;
A
#
# COMPACT_ATOMS: atom_id res chain seq x y z
N MET A 1 -20.08 15.66 13.30
CA MET A 1 -20.65 14.39 12.80
C MET A 1 -20.09 14.19 11.40
N PHE A 2 -19.18 13.24 11.22
CA PHE A 2 -18.54 13.02 9.92
C PHE A 2 -19.53 12.32 9.00
N SER A 3 -19.85 12.98 7.89
CA SER A 3 -20.72 12.49 6.84
C SER A 3 -20.10 11.27 6.16
N GLU A 4 -20.75 10.11 6.30
CA GLU A 4 -20.46 8.93 5.50
C GLU A 4 -20.86 9.23 4.04
N GLN A 5 -19.87 9.49 3.18
CA GLN A 5 -20.10 9.54 1.74
C GLN A 5 -20.35 8.10 1.23
N PRO A 6 -21.51 7.81 0.63
CA PRO A 6 -21.80 6.49 0.10
C PRO A 6 -20.88 6.24 -1.12
N GLY A 7 -19.96 5.28 -1.01
CA GLY A 7 -19.09 4.86 -2.11
C GLY A 7 -17.61 4.69 -1.79
N ARG A 8 -17.14 5.08 -0.60
CA ARG A 8 -15.75 4.79 -0.16
C ARG A 8 -15.69 3.44 0.53
N THR A 9 -14.98 2.48 -0.07
CA THR A 9 -14.60 1.24 0.64
C THR A 9 -13.68 1.61 1.80
N PRO A 10 -14.02 1.28 3.06
CA PRO A 10 -13.11 1.50 4.18
C PRO A 10 -11.93 0.53 4.09
N PHE A 11 -10.79 0.92 4.64
CA PHE A 11 -9.59 0.07 4.64
C PHE A 11 -9.85 -1.28 5.31
N GLU A 12 -10.67 -1.25 6.35
CA GLU A 12 -11.02 -2.37 7.22
C GLU A 12 -11.71 -3.50 6.44
N SER A 13 -12.46 -3.18 5.38
CA SER A 13 -13.06 -4.20 4.49
C SER A 13 -12.02 -5.06 3.77
N HIS A 14 -10.78 -4.58 3.61
CA HIS A 14 -9.69 -5.41 3.08
C HIS A 14 -9.15 -6.39 4.11
N LEU A 15 -9.16 -6.02 5.40
CA LEU A 15 -8.67 -6.86 6.48
C LEU A 15 -9.59 -8.05 6.74
N GLU A 16 -10.90 -7.88 6.56
CA GLU A 16 -11.90 -8.95 6.74
C GLU A 16 -11.68 -10.15 5.81
N ARG A 17 -11.06 -9.90 4.64
CA ARG A 17 -10.81 -10.93 3.62
C ARG A 17 -9.42 -11.58 3.75
N LEU A 18 -8.59 -11.07 4.66
CA LEU A 18 -7.22 -11.53 4.86
C LEU A 18 -7.12 -12.51 6.02
N LYS A 19 -6.34 -13.57 5.81
CA LYS A 19 -5.92 -14.48 6.87
C LYS A 19 -4.63 -13.99 7.51
N GLU A 20 -4.37 -14.38 8.76
CA GLU A 20 -3.06 -14.14 9.37
C GLU A 20 -2.00 -15.02 8.67
N PRO A 21 -0.75 -14.54 8.51
CA PRO A 21 -0.22 -13.25 9.01
C PRO A 21 -0.46 -12.05 8.07
N ALA A 22 -1.05 -12.26 6.89
CA ALA A 22 -1.23 -11.22 5.87
C ALA A 22 -2.05 -10.02 6.37
N ARG A 23 -3.06 -10.26 7.21
CA ARG A 23 -3.84 -9.20 7.86
C ARG A 23 -2.96 -8.29 8.73
N THR A 24 -2.14 -8.86 9.61
CA THR A 24 -1.19 -8.09 10.44
C THR A 24 -0.18 -7.32 9.57
N ILE A 25 0.35 -7.98 8.53
CA ILE A 25 1.29 -7.36 7.60
C ILE A 25 0.65 -6.17 6.86
N MET A 26 -0.62 -6.27 6.46
CA MET A 26 -1.33 -5.17 5.77
C MET A 26 -1.39 -3.91 6.64
N VAL A 27 -1.67 -4.07 7.94
CA VAL A 27 -1.71 -2.96 8.89
C VAL A 27 -0.32 -2.35 9.09
N ASP A 28 0.69 -3.20 9.25
CA ASP A 28 2.08 -2.75 9.41
C ASP A 28 2.59 -1.98 8.19
N LEU A 29 2.38 -2.51 6.98
CA LEU A 29 2.76 -1.83 5.73
C LEU A 29 2.03 -0.50 5.55
N ARG A 30 0.74 -0.41 5.93
CA ARG A 30 -0.01 0.86 5.94
C ARG A 30 0.65 1.89 6.85
N ASN A 31 0.91 1.50 8.10
CA ASN A 31 1.50 2.40 9.10
C ASN A 31 2.89 2.87 8.67
N PHE A 32 3.72 1.94 8.21
CA PHE A 32 5.03 2.25 7.65
C PHE A 32 4.93 3.23 6.48
N THR A 33 4.09 2.95 5.49
CA THR A 33 3.96 3.79 4.28
C THR A 33 3.50 5.20 4.62
N ARG A 34 2.53 5.34 5.54
CA ARG A 34 2.08 6.65 6.03
C ARG A 34 3.13 7.40 6.85
N SER A 35 4.08 6.69 7.45
CA SER A 35 5.19 7.29 8.21
C SER A 35 6.30 7.89 7.34
N LEU A 36 6.33 7.58 6.04
CA LEU A 36 7.38 8.05 5.11
C LEU A 36 7.37 9.58 4.89
N GLY A 37 6.21 10.22 5.09
CA GLY A 37 6.10 11.67 5.02
C GLY A 37 4.67 12.20 5.08
N THR A 38 4.54 13.49 5.35
CA THR A 38 3.25 14.18 5.46
C THR A 38 2.53 14.36 4.12
N ASN A 39 3.23 14.13 3.01
CA ASN A 39 2.72 14.23 1.64
C ASN A 39 2.26 12.87 1.08
N VAL A 40 2.15 11.83 1.90
CA VAL A 40 1.61 10.52 1.48
C VAL A 40 0.08 10.58 1.47
N ILE A 41 -0.50 10.30 0.30
CA ILE A 41 -1.94 10.09 0.12
C ILE A 41 -2.21 8.59 0.17
N GLU A 42 -3.21 8.20 0.96
CA GLU A 42 -3.81 6.86 0.93
C GLU A 42 -5.15 6.92 0.19
N GLU A 43 -5.31 6.06 -0.81
CA GLU A 43 -6.56 5.87 -1.53
C GLU A 43 -6.99 4.40 -1.47
N VAL A 44 -8.06 4.14 -0.71
CA VAL A 44 -8.66 2.80 -0.60
C VAL A 44 -9.63 2.59 -1.77
N ARG A 45 -9.39 1.52 -2.55
CA ARG A 45 -10.22 1.11 -3.69
C ARG A 45 -10.79 -0.29 -3.42
N PRO A 46 -11.88 -0.71 -4.06
CA PRO A 46 -12.56 -1.99 -3.72
C PRO A 46 -11.69 -3.25 -3.70
N HIS A 47 -10.58 -3.28 -4.46
CA HIS A 47 -9.67 -4.43 -4.58
C HIS A 47 -8.24 -4.14 -4.12
N ARG A 48 -7.87 -2.88 -3.81
CA ARG A 48 -6.48 -2.52 -3.46
C ARG A 48 -6.40 -1.22 -2.70
N VAL A 49 -5.29 -1.01 -2.00
CA VAL A 49 -4.95 0.27 -1.38
C VAL A 49 -3.79 0.89 -2.17
N VAL A 50 -3.95 2.14 -2.57
CA VAL A 50 -3.02 2.87 -3.41
C VAL A 50 -2.38 4.00 -2.61
N TYR A 51 -1.07 4.16 -2.73
CA TYR A 51 -0.33 5.27 -2.12
C TYR A 51 0.36 6.14 -3.15
N ALA A 52 0.18 7.44 -3.02
CA ALA A 52 0.73 8.45 -3.91
C ALA A 52 1.33 9.63 -3.13
N LYS A 53 2.09 10.49 -3.81
CA LYS A 53 2.52 11.79 -3.25
C LYS A 53 1.55 12.91 -3.60
N THR A 54 1.26 13.80 -2.65
CA THR A 54 0.35 14.96 -2.85
C THR A 54 0.81 15.94 -3.92
N MET A 55 2.12 16.17 -4.05
CA MET A 55 2.66 17.22 -4.93
C MET A 55 2.41 16.97 -6.42
N ASN A 56 2.37 15.71 -6.83
CA ASN A 56 2.32 15.31 -8.24
C ASN A 56 1.30 14.19 -8.50
N PHE A 57 0.56 13.78 -7.47
CA PHE A 57 -0.37 12.65 -7.47
C PHE A 57 0.22 11.37 -8.07
N ARG A 58 1.54 11.18 -7.92
CA ARG A 58 2.22 10.01 -8.47
C ARG A 58 2.17 8.85 -7.49
N THR A 59 1.53 7.78 -7.94
CA THR A 59 1.49 6.50 -7.22
C THR A 59 2.87 5.86 -7.19
N PHE A 60 3.28 5.43 -6.00
CA PHE A 60 4.53 4.68 -5.80
C PHE A 60 4.31 3.27 -5.25
N LEU A 61 3.12 3.00 -4.69
CA LEU A 61 2.78 1.70 -4.13
C LEU A 61 1.31 1.39 -4.35
N ASP A 62 1.02 0.20 -4.88
CA ASP A 62 -0.29 -0.44 -4.79
C ASP A 62 -0.15 -1.70 -3.92
N ILE A 63 -1.12 -1.96 -3.05
CA ILE A 63 -1.22 -3.18 -2.24
C ILE A 63 -2.56 -3.84 -2.51
N GLU A 64 -2.53 -5.04 -3.09
CA GLU A 64 -3.71 -5.87 -3.36
C GLU A 64 -3.80 -7.02 -2.35
N PRO A 65 -4.85 -7.07 -1.52
CA PRO A 65 -5.15 -8.21 -0.66
C PRO A 65 -5.53 -9.45 -1.47
N ALA A 66 -4.83 -10.57 -1.25
CA ALA A 66 -5.02 -11.81 -1.99
C ALA A 66 -5.15 -13.01 -1.04
N GLY A 67 -6.19 -13.00 -0.19
CA GLY A 67 -6.53 -14.10 0.71
C GLY A 67 -5.53 -14.30 1.85
N ASP A 68 -4.48 -15.09 1.61
CA ASP A 68 -3.40 -15.38 2.57
C ASP A 68 -2.10 -14.61 2.25
N SER A 69 -2.14 -13.72 1.27
CA SER A 69 -0.99 -12.95 0.81
C SER A 69 -1.36 -11.52 0.43
N LEU A 70 -0.34 -10.68 0.26
CA LEU A 70 -0.46 -9.35 -0.31
C LEU A 70 0.37 -9.27 -1.59
N VAL A 71 -0.21 -8.73 -2.66
CA VAL A 71 0.51 -8.45 -3.90
C VAL A 71 0.81 -6.96 -3.94
N LEU A 72 2.10 -6.61 -3.89
CA LEU A 72 2.59 -5.24 -3.95
C LEU A 72 3.04 -4.92 -5.37
N SER A 73 2.69 -3.74 -5.85
CA SER A 73 3.26 -3.15 -7.07
C SER A 73 3.96 -1.84 -6.72
N ILE A 74 5.28 -1.81 -6.86
CA ILE A 74 6.14 -0.71 -6.42
C ILE A 74 6.66 0.03 -7.65
N ARG A 75 6.45 1.35 -7.69
CA ARG A 75 6.81 2.21 -8.83
C ARG A 75 7.86 3.23 -8.42
N TYR A 76 8.98 3.25 -9.15
CA TYR A 76 10.08 4.19 -8.92
C TYR A 76 10.07 5.39 -9.88
N GLY A 77 9.25 5.37 -10.94
CA GLY A 77 9.20 6.39 -11.98
C GLY A 77 8.37 5.96 -13.19
N ARG A 78 8.32 6.78 -14.25
CA ARG A 78 7.54 6.50 -15.47
C ARG A 78 8.22 5.53 -16.44
N ALA A 79 9.55 5.53 -16.48
CA ALA A 79 10.33 4.78 -17.46
C ALA A 79 10.58 3.32 -17.05
N ALA A 80 10.55 3.04 -15.75
CA ALA A 80 10.80 1.70 -15.24
C ALA A 80 9.47 0.95 -15.02
N PRO A 81 9.40 -0.34 -15.37
CA PRO A 81 8.26 -1.16 -15.02
C PRO A 81 8.12 -1.26 -13.49
N PRO A 82 6.89 -1.41 -12.96
CA PRO A 82 6.70 -1.66 -11.55
C PRO A 82 7.37 -2.97 -11.12
N VAL A 83 7.94 -2.97 -9.92
CA VAL A 83 8.41 -4.20 -9.28
C VAL A 83 7.24 -4.82 -8.52
N THR A 84 6.91 -6.06 -8.85
CA THR A 84 5.85 -6.81 -8.17
C THR A 84 6.47 -7.73 -7.12
N ALA A 85 5.93 -7.72 -5.91
CA ALA A 85 6.34 -8.61 -4.83
C ALA A 85 5.11 -9.24 -4.17
N THR A 86 5.14 -10.56 -3.94
CA THR A 86 4.11 -11.26 -3.17
C THR A 86 4.60 -11.48 -1.75
N ILE A 87 3.86 -10.97 -0.78
CA ILE A 87 4.22 -10.97 0.64
C ILE A 87 3.33 -11.99 1.34
N ARG A 88 3.95 -13.01 1.94
CA ARG A 88 3.24 -14.05 2.70
C ARG A 88 3.69 -14.11 4.16
N THR A 89 4.89 -13.59 4.44
CA THR A 89 5.50 -13.65 5.76
C THR A 89 5.92 -12.26 6.24
N THR A 90 6.12 -12.11 7.54
CA THR A 90 6.66 -10.87 8.13
C THR A 90 8.05 -10.57 7.60
N GLN A 91 8.86 -11.59 7.28
CA GLN A 91 10.20 -11.39 6.72
C GLN A 91 10.15 -10.82 5.29
N ASP A 92 9.20 -11.28 4.47
CA ASP A 92 8.95 -10.67 3.16
C ASP A 92 8.57 -9.19 3.33
N ALA A 93 7.72 -8.89 4.31
CA ALA A 93 7.28 -7.53 4.60
C ALA A 93 8.44 -6.61 5.02
N GLU A 94 9.32 -7.07 5.91
CA GLU A 94 10.52 -6.30 6.29
C GLU A 94 11.44 -6.05 5.08
N SER A 95 11.60 -7.05 4.21
CA SER A 95 12.44 -6.91 3.02
C SER A 95 11.91 -5.86 2.03
N VAL A 96 10.58 -5.72 1.93
CA VAL A 96 9.96 -4.82 0.96
C VAL A 96 9.84 -3.39 1.47
N LYS A 97 9.86 -3.16 2.80
CA LYS A 97 9.85 -1.80 3.39
C LYS A 97 10.94 -0.89 2.81
N LYS A 98 12.15 -1.43 2.61
CA LYS A 98 13.25 -0.68 1.98
C LYS A 98 12.93 -0.26 0.55
N GLN A 99 12.34 -1.17 -0.24
CA GLN A 99 11.94 -0.88 -1.62
C GLN A 99 10.84 0.18 -1.69
N ILE A 100 9.88 0.15 -0.77
CA ILE A 100 8.81 1.15 -0.66
C ILE A 100 9.41 2.52 -0.33
N ALA A 101 10.32 2.60 0.66
CA ALA A 101 10.98 3.85 1.03
C ALA A 101 11.79 4.43 -0.14
N ASP A 102 12.54 3.59 -0.85
CA ASP A 102 13.31 4.00 -2.02
C ASP A 102 12.40 4.49 -3.15
N ALA A 103 11.28 3.80 -3.40
CA ALA A 103 10.27 4.21 -4.39
C ALA A 103 9.65 5.56 -4.02
N TYR A 104 9.26 5.73 -2.77
CA TYR A 104 8.79 7.00 -2.25
C TYR A 104 9.85 8.10 -2.41
N SER A 105 11.13 7.84 -2.16
CA SER A 105 12.17 8.87 -2.36
C SER A 105 12.38 9.22 -3.83
N LYS A 106 12.32 8.24 -4.74
CA LYS A 106 12.65 8.42 -6.16
C LYS A 106 11.48 8.89 -7.01
N ILE A 107 10.24 8.63 -6.59
CA ILE A 107 9.06 9.11 -7.30
C ILE A 107 9.02 10.65 -7.22
N GLN A 108 9.32 11.27 -8.35
CA GLN A 108 9.12 12.69 -8.66
C GLN A 108 8.05 12.82 -9.70
#